data_AF-A0ABD2N0Q1-F1
#
_entry.id   AF-A0ABD2N0Q1-F1
#
_cell.length_a   1.000
_cell.length_b   1.000
_cell.length_c   1.000
_cell.angle_alpha   90.00
_cell.angle_beta   90.00
_cell.angle_gamma   90.00
#
_symmetry.space_group_name_H-M   'P 1'
#
loop_
_entity.id
_entity.type
_entity.pdbx_description
1 polymer ?
#
loop_
_entity_poly.entity_id
_entity_poly.type
_entity_poly.pdbx_seq_one_letter_code
_entity_poly.pdbx_strand_id
1 'polypeptide(L)'
;MATRRRPISREEQIIRKREKEYQHQKFWGDQQKYYDWWDKTNTKYEEWTSPRYYDTNTQLVKQMQMEKAVQEMKEVRRNKLRKLFEEERKSWEIELMVHKEKEFMSPRSSRERPDDIPTEILKQVHEGIKEREQEKRKKEAELRLYHQWRNNNSFIQEYERAHRTKDLKLSWLHQQMEKRKRREKEQAEEKKMILERDERMKSEKEREEQRREEVKRRNRELKEIIDKQVEEIKIRQEITEKLRIKEDEELKRKIELAELEERQRQINKIAEQRELALFNIRQYKIKLKQKSKNIQENLIEQEEIMKRLKNLEITQKIEDEKLKNDLKESIEGYLKISEQQKKLEKLRDKQLQFLFDSEAQVMYERQSEIWKKEEESRKKLAQDVLTTIAEQIENNYKKNREEQEELIKERELLMKMTEEYNEELVKLEEEEKLDKLRRKKGLDEEVKKKQETKKNLEENDKLKKITEELERAKIEEEMLKREIMHLHRGQGLCRPSGRSNIIF
;
A
#
# COMPACT_ATOMS: atom_id res chain seq x y z
N MET A 1 -20.53 19.13 46.69
CA MET A 1 -20.41 20.59 46.92
C MET A 1 -20.02 21.26 45.61
N ALA A 2 -20.99 21.81 44.88
CA ALA A 2 -20.77 22.44 43.58
C ALA A 2 -20.39 23.91 43.77
N THR A 3 -19.17 24.27 43.38
CA THR A 3 -18.66 25.64 43.46
C THR A 3 -19.31 26.53 42.40
N ARG A 4 -20.17 27.45 42.86
CA ARG A 4 -20.77 28.52 42.05
C ARG A 4 -19.65 29.40 41.47
N ARG A 5 -19.41 29.30 40.16
CA ARG A 5 -18.53 30.22 39.44
C ARG A 5 -19.23 31.58 39.29
N ARG A 6 -18.58 32.65 39.76
CA ARG A 6 -19.03 34.03 39.55
C ARG A 6 -19.04 34.34 38.04
N PRO A 7 -20.00 35.13 37.54
CA PRO A 7 -19.99 35.57 36.15
C PRO A 7 -18.77 36.46 35.91
N ILE A 8 -17.90 36.03 35.00
CA ILE A 8 -16.69 36.73 34.57
C ILE A 8 -17.11 38.05 33.93
N SER A 9 -16.50 39.17 34.35
CA SER A 9 -16.81 40.50 33.82
C SER A 9 -16.59 40.55 32.30
N ARG A 10 -17.39 41.33 31.56
CA ARG A 10 -17.24 41.50 30.10
C ARG A 10 -15.82 41.95 29.73
N GLU A 11 -15.20 42.73 30.60
CA GLU A 11 -13.80 43.17 30.48
C GLU A 11 -12.81 42.00 30.60
N GLU A 12 -13.01 41.09 31.55
CA GLU A 12 -12.18 39.89 31.72
C GLU A 12 -12.32 38.93 30.52
N GLN A 13 -13.49 38.86 29.89
CA GLN A 13 -13.67 38.07 28.67
C GLN A 13 -12.90 38.66 27.48
N ILE A 14 -12.91 39.99 27.34
CA ILE A 14 -12.14 40.70 26.31
C ILE A 14 -10.63 40.52 26.56
N ILE A 15 -10.19 40.65 27.81
CA ILE A 15 -8.78 40.43 28.19
C ILE A 15 -8.37 38.99 27.88
N ARG A 16 -9.16 37.97 28.26
CA ARG A 16 -8.86 36.57 27.94
C ARG A 16 -8.85 36.29 26.44
N LYS A 17 -9.72 36.94 25.66
CA LYS A 17 -9.74 36.80 24.21
C LYS A 17 -8.47 37.40 23.60
N ARG A 18 -8.07 38.61 24.03
CA ARG A 18 -6.79 39.23 23.63
C ARG A 18 -5.58 38.42 24.07
N GLU A 19 -5.58 37.88 25.28
CA GLU A 19 -4.50 37.03 25.79
C GLU A 19 -4.35 35.75 24.95
N LYS A 20 -5.47 35.11 24.61
CA LYS A 20 -5.49 33.94 23.72
C LYS A 20 -5.02 34.29 22.31
N GLU A 21 -5.50 35.39 21.74
CA GLU A 21 -5.09 35.87 20.42
C GLU A 21 -3.60 36.23 20.41
N TYR A 22 -3.11 36.88 21.48
CA TYR A 22 -1.69 37.23 21.64
C TYR A 22 -0.81 35.99 21.80
N GLN A 23 -1.20 35.02 22.62
CA GLN A 23 -0.48 33.76 22.76
C GLN A 23 -0.49 32.95 21.46
N HIS A 24 -1.63 32.93 20.75
CA HIS A 24 -1.75 32.29 19.45
C HIS A 24 -0.84 32.96 18.42
N GLN A 25 -0.87 34.28 18.33
CA GLN A 25 -0.03 35.06 17.41
C GLN A 25 1.46 34.92 17.74
N LYS A 26 1.83 34.88 19.03
CA LYS A 26 3.20 34.66 19.46
C LYS A 26 3.68 33.25 19.12
N PHE A 27 2.87 32.22 19.43
CA PHE A 27 3.19 30.83 19.14
C PHE A 27 3.37 30.60 17.63
N TRP A 28 2.41 31.06 16.82
CA TRP A 28 2.51 30.94 15.36
C TRP A 28 3.60 31.83 14.77
N GLY A 29 3.84 33.01 15.33
CA GLY A 29 4.92 33.90 14.91
C GLY A 29 6.29 33.29 15.16
N ASP A 30 6.49 32.62 16.29
CA ASP A 30 7.75 31.95 16.61
C ASP A 30 7.93 30.67 15.76
N GLN A 31 6.85 29.92 15.53
CA GLN A 31 6.87 28.75 14.64
C GLN A 31 7.12 29.14 13.17
N GLN A 32 6.52 30.22 12.70
CA GLN A 32 6.74 30.74 11.35
C GLN A 32 8.17 31.25 11.18
N LYS A 33 8.73 31.95 12.16
CA LYS A 33 10.14 32.34 12.15
C LYS A 33 11.09 31.14 12.12
N TYR A 34 10.75 30.07 12.86
CA TYR A 34 11.53 28.83 12.86
C TYR A 34 11.55 28.18 11.48
N TYR A 35 10.38 28.02 10.84
CA TYR A 35 10.30 27.46 9.50
C TYR A 35 10.90 28.38 8.44
N ASP A 36 10.69 29.71 8.51
CA ASP A 36 11.33 30.66 7.60
C ASP A 36 12.87 30.64 7.70
N TRP A 37 13.41 30.46 8.91
CA TRP A 37 14.84 30.32 9.14
C TRP A 37 15.37 28.99 8.58
N TRP A 38 14.62 27.91 8.78
CA TRP A 38 14.95 26.61 8.22
C TRP A 38 14.86 26.59 6.70
N ASP A 39 13.82 27.17 6.09
CA ASP A 39 13.67 27.30 4.64
C ASP A 39 14.84 28.09 4.05
N LYS A 40 15.22 29.22 4.66
CA LYS A 40 16.42 29.97 4.23
C LYS A 40 17.70 29.15 4.33
N THR A 41 17.83 28.33 5.37
CA THR A 41 19.01 27.48 5.58
C THR A 41 19.01 26.29 4.61
N ASN A 42 17.83 25.74 4.30
CA ASN A 42 17.64 24.62 3.39
C ASN A 42 17.58 25.02 1.93
N THR A 43 17.33 26.27 1.57
CA THR A 43 17.26 26.71 0.15
C THR A 43 18.50 26.30 -0.64
N LYS A 44 19.70 26.44 -0.07
CA LYS A 44 20.94 25.99 -0.72
C LYS A 44 21.02 24.46 -0.86
N TYR A 45 20.50 23.74 0.13
CA TYR A 45 20.44 22.28 0.09
C TYR A 45 19.41 21.80 -0.95
N GLU A 46 18.23 22.39 -0.99
CA GLU A 46 17.22 22.15 -2.03
C GLU A 46 17.73 22.53 -3.42
N GLU A 47 18.45 23.64 -3.56
CA GLU A 47 19.12 23.99 -4.81
C GLU A 47 20.12 22.92 -5.22
N TRP A 48 21.01 22.47 -4.32
CA TRP A 48 22.01 21.44 -4.65
C TRP A 48 21.44 20.06 -4.93
N THR A 49 20.34 19.70 -4.28
CA THR A 49 19.64 18.43 -4.46
C THR A 49 18.58 18.48 -5.57
N SER A 50 18.25 19.68 -6.07
CA SER A 50 17.29 19.86 -7.15
C SER A 50 17.87 19.28 -8.45
N PRO A 51 17.09 18.48 -9.20
CA PRO A 51 17.48 18.04 -10.55
C PRO A 51 17.93 19.20 -11.45
N ARG A 52 17.37 20.40 -11.25
CA ARG A 52 17.71 21.61 -11.99
C ARG A 52 19.16 22.04 -11.79
N TYR A 53 19.73 21.87 -10.60
CA TYR A 53 21.13 22.22 -10.35
C TYR A 53 22.08 21.32 -11.12
N TYR A 54 21.83 20.02 -11.12
CA TYR A 54 22.62 19.08 -11.92
C TYR A 54 22.53 19.39 -13.41
N ASP A 55 21.35 19.75 -13.93
CA ASP A 55 21.18 20.18 -15.31
C ASP A 55 21.95 21.47 -15.63
N THR A 56 21.85 22.49 -14.77
CA THR A 56 22.59 23.76 -14.96
C THR A 56 24.10 23.57 -14.88
N ASN A 57 24.60 22.76 -13.95
CA ASN A 57 26.00 22.44 -13.82
C ASN A 57 26.51 21.63 -15.02
N THR A 58 25.72 20.66 -15.49
CA THR A 58 26.04 19.90 -16.71
C THR A 58 26.09 20.82 -17.94
N GLN A 59 25.21 21.81 -18.04
CA GLN A 59 25.24 22.82 -19.10
C GLN A 59 26.48 23.71 -19.02
N LEU A 60 26.86 24.16 -17.82
CA LEU A 60 28.06 24.98 -17.60
C LEU A 60 29.34 24.22 -17.97
N VAL A 61 29.43 22.94 -17.61
CA VAL A 61 30.54 22.07 -18.00
C VAL A 61 30.62 21.90 -19.52
N LYS A 62 29.47 21.72 -20.20
CA LYS A 62 29.42 21.66 -21.67
C LYS A 62 29.86 22.99 -22.31
N GLN A 63 29.45 24.13 -21.76
CA GLN A 63 29.89 25.45 -22.24
C GLN A 63 31.40 25.61 -22.10
N MET A 64 31.98 25.27 -20.95
CA MET A 64 33.42 25.29 -20.72
C MET A 64 34.19 24.38 -21.70
N GLN A 65 33.65 23.20 -22.03
CA GLN A 65 34.25 22.31 -23.04
C GLN A 65 34.21 22.92 -24.45
N MET A 66 33.10 23.55 -24.83
CA MET A 66 32.97 24.24 -26.11
C MET A 66 33.93 25.43 -26.21
N GLU A 67 34.08 26.22 -25.15
CA GLU A 67 35.03 27.34 -25.12
C GLU A 67 36.48 26.86 -25.28
N LYS A 68 36.87 25.78 -24.60
CA LYS A 68 38.19 25.15 -24.78
C LYS A 68 38.41 24.67 -26.21
N ALA A 69 37.45 23.98 -26.81
CA ALA A 69 37.55 23.53 -28.20
C ALA A 69 37.69 24.70 -29.19
N VAL A 70 36.98 25.81 -28.95
CA VAL A 70 37.12 27.04 -29.75
C VAL A 70 38.50 27.67 -29.59
N GLN A 71 39.07 27.66 -28.37
CA GLN A 71 40.44 28.13 -28.13
C GLN A 71 41.47 27.27 -28.86
N GLU A 72 41.35 25.93 -28.78
CA GLU A 72 42.22 24.99 -29.50
C GLU A 72 42.17 25.23 -31.02
N MET A 73 40.97 25.42 -31.59
CA MET A 73 40.81 25.74 -33.00
C MET A 73 41.45 27.09 -33.38
N LYS A 74 41.35 28.10 -32.50
CA LYS A 74 42.05 29.39 -32.69
C LYS A 74 43.57 29.23 -32.66
N GLU A 75 44.10 28.37 -31.79
CA GLU A 75 45.54 28.08 -31.72
C GLU A 75 46.03 27.35 -32.97
N VAL A 76 45.29 26.35 -33.44
CA VAL A 76 45.59 25.66 -34.71
C VAL A 76 45.62 26.67 -35.86
N ARG A 77 44.66 27.60 -35.93
CA ARG A 77 44.64 28.67 -36.93
C ARG A 77 45.83 29.62 -36.79
N ARG A 78 46.18 30.03 -35.56
CA ARG A 78 47.36 30.88 -35.28
C ARG A 78 48.65 30.19 -35.72
N ASN A 79 48.78 28.89 -35.49
CA ASN A 79 49.95 28.12 -35.92
C ASN A 79 50.02 28.00 -37.45
N LYS A 80 48.87 27.82 -38.13
CA LYS A 80 48.83 27.82 -39.60
C LYS A 80 49.23 29.18 -40.18
N LEU A 81 48.73 30.27 -39.60
CA LEU A 81 49.10 31.63 -39.98
C LEU A 81 50.60 31.90 -39.74
N ARG A 82 51.14 31.44 -38.61
CA ARG A 82 52.58 31.56 -38.32
C ARG A 82 53.43 30.88 -39.39
N LYS A 83 53.04 29.68 -39.84
CA LYS A 83 53.73 28.98 -40.94
C LYS A 83 53.67 29.77 -42.25
N LEU A 84 52.52 30.34 -42.60
CA LEU A 84 52.39 31.17 -43.80
C LEU A 84 53.29 32.41 -43.74
N PHE A 85 53.32 33.10 -42.60
CA PHE A 85 54.22 34.24 -42.41
C PHE A 85 55.70 33.85 -42.43
N GLU A 86 56.06 32.66 -41.94
CA GLU A 86 57.43 32.13 -42.07
C GLU A 86 57.79 31.80 -43.53
N GLU A 87 56.84 31.27 -44.31
CA GLU A 87 57.00 31.03 -45.75
C GLU A 87 57.15 32.33 -46.54
N GLU A 88 56.30 33.34 -46.27
CA GLU A 88 56.40 34.68 -46.87
C GLU A 88 57.71 35.37 -46.49
N ARG A 89 58.17 35.24 -45.24
CA ARG A 89 59.46 35.80 -44.82
C ARG A 89 60.62 35.13 -45.56
N LYS A 90 60.58 33.81 -45.74
CA LYS A 90 61.58 33.08 -46.54
C LYS A 90 61.56 33.47 -48.01
N SER A 91 60.38 33.60 -48.63
CA SER A 91 60.28 34.04 -50.02
C SER A 91 60.78 35.48 -50.19
N TRP A 92 60.47 36.36 -49.25
CA TRP A 92 60.97 37.72 -49.24
C TRP A 92 62.50 37.78 -49.04
N GLU A 93 63.06 36.96 -48.17
CA GLU A 93 64.52 36.81 -48.03
C GLU A 93 65.18 36.32 -49.32
N ILE A 94 64.55 35.37 -50.02
CA ILE A 94 65.00 34.89 -51.35
C ILE A 94 64.93 36.02 -52.38
N GLU A 95 63.82 36.77 -52.43
CA GLU A 95 63.69 37.93 -53.31
C GLU A 95 64.74 39.00 -53.00
N LEU A 96 65.04 39.25 -51.73
CA LEU A 96 66.10 40.18 -51.33
C LEU A 96 67.48 39.67 -51.71
N MET A 97 67.73 38.37 -51.65
CA MET A 97 68.96 37.76 -52.16
C MET A 97 69.06 37.91 -53.69
N VAL A 98 67.98 37.64 -54.43
CA VAL A 98 67.94 37.82 -55.90
C VAL A 98 68.06 39.29 -56.30
N HIS A 99 67.48 40.21 -55.50
CA HIS A 99 67.59 41.64 -55.74
C HIS A 99 69.00 42.15 -55.41
N LYS A 100 69.63 41.66 -54.33
CA LYS A 100 71.06 41.88 -54.06
C LYS A 100 71.92 41.30 -55.17
N GLU A 101 71.64 40.10 -55.65
CA GLU A 101 72.37 39.45 -56.73
C GLU A 101 72.22 40.23 -58.06
N LYS A 102 71.03 40.78 -58.34
CA LYS A 102 70.80 41.73 -59.45
C LYS A 102 71.51 43.08 -59.25
N GLU A 103 71.57 43.62 -58.03
CA GLU A 103 72.34 44.83 -57.71
C GLU A 103 73.87 44.59 -57.77
N PHE A 104 74.34 43.39 -57.43
CA PHE A 104 75.74 42.97 -57.58
C PHE A 104 76.11 42.63 -59.04
N MET A 105 75.16 42.18 -59.86
CA MET A 105 75.39 41.85 -61.28
C MET A 105 75.04 42.99 -62.27
N SER A 106 74.46 44.10 -61.81
CA SER A 106 74.24 45.27 -62.69
C SER A 106 74.12 46.62 -61.96
N PRO A 107 75.22 47.17 -61.42
CA PRO A 107 75.28 48.57 -61.02
C PRO A 107 75.73 49.45 -62.20
N ARG A 108 74.86 49.60 -63.22
CA ARG A 108 74.81 50.70 -64.22
C ARG A 108 73.99 50.26 -65.43
N SER A 109 72.71 50.64 -65.46
CA SER A 109 72.07 51.03 -66.72
C SER A 109 71.09 52.14 -66.44
N SER A 110 71.53 53.32 -66.87
CA SER A 110 70.87 54.61 -66.97
C SER A 110 69.34 54.52 -67.08
N ARG A 111 68.64 55.10 -66.10
CA ARG A 111 67.31 55.68 -66.34
C ARG A 111 67.49 56.87 -67.28
N GLU A 112 67.45 56.61 -68.59
CA GLU A 112 67.30 57.66 -69.58
C GLU A 112 65.86 58.18 -69.53
N ARG A 113 65.76 59.50 -69.48
CA ARG A 113 64.50 60.26 -69.45
C ARG A 113 63.78 60.06 -70.79
N PRO A 114 62.44 59.96 -70.81
CA PRO A 114 61.67 59.51 -71.97
C PRO A 114 61.45 60.58 -73.06
N ASP A 115 62.41 61.49 -73.29
CA ASP A 115 62.23 62.62 -74.23
C ASP A 115 63.17 62.61 -75.44
N ASP A 116 63.98 61.57 -75.65
CA ASP A 116 64.74 61.37 -76.89
C ASP A 116 64.75 59.89 -77.31
N ILE A 117 63.58 59.35 -77.67
CA ILE A 117 63.48 58.05 -78.37
C ILE A 117 63.42 58.37 -79.87
N PRO A 118 64.47 58.05 -80.66
CA PRO A 118 64.46 58.27 -82.10
C PRO A 118 63.24 57.62 -82.76
N THR A 119 62.54 58.36 -83.62
CA THR A 119 61.35 57.88 -84.34
C THR A 119 61.59 56.60 -85.17
N GLU A 120 62.84 56.28 -85.52
CA GLU A 120 63.19 54.98 -86.13
C GLU A 120 62.93 53.79 -85.20
N ILE A 121 63.19 53.92 -83.89
CA ILE A 121 63.00 52.81 -82.93
C ILE A 121 61.51 52.52 -82.76
N LEU A 122 60.68 53.57 -82.71
CA LEU A 122 59.21 53.44 -82.67
C LEU A 122 58.64 52.79 -83.95
N LYS A 123 59.21 53.10 -85.13
CA LYS A 123 58.84 52.44 -86.39
C LYS A 123 59.21 50.96 -86.39
N GLN A 124 60.41 50.60 -85.94
CA GLN A 124 60.84 49.20 -85.81
C GLN A 124 59.98 48.41 -84.80
N VAL A 125 59.60 49.02 -83.67
CA VAL A 125 58.70 48.39 -82.70
C VAL A 125 57.29 48.22 -83.29
N HIS A 126 56.78 49.18 -84.06
CA HIS A 126 55.48 49.08 -84.74
C HIS A 126 55.48 48.02 -85.84
N GLU A 127 56.55 47.93 -86.63
CA GLU A 127 56.76 46.86 -87.61
C GLU A 127 56.80 45.49 -86.91
N GLY A 128 57.52 45.36 -85.78
CA GLY A 128 57.53 44.14 -84.98
C GLY A 128 56.20 43.81 -84.28
N ILE A 129 55.32 44.78 -84.02
CA ILE A 129 53.94 44.53 -83.57
C ILE A 129 53.08 44.03 -84.73
N LYS A 130 53.19 44.65 -85.91
CA LYS A 130 52.49 44.22 -87.12
C LYS A 130 52.87 42.81 -87.53
N GLU A 131 54.15 42.46 -87.50
CA GLU A 131 54.61 41.10 -87.78
C GLU A 131 54.04 40.09 -86.79
N ARG A 132 54.02 40.40 -85.48
CA ARG A 132 53.40 39.55 -84.46
C ARG A 132 51.89 39.40 -84.64
N GLU A 133 51.19 40.46 -85.02
CA GLU A 133 49.76 40.39 -85.33
C GLU A 133 49.48 39.57 -86.59
N GLN A 134 50.32 39.72 -87.62
CA GLN A 134 50.23 38.91 -88.83
C GLN A 134 50.53 37.44 -88.55
N GLU A 135 51.51 37.12 -87.71
CA GLU A 135 51.78 35.76 -87.25
C GLU A 135 50.63 35.19 -86.43
N LYS A 136 50.00 35.97 -85.55
CA LYS A 136 48.79 35.55 -84.82
C LYS A 136 47.66 35.25 -85.78
N ARG A 137 47.39 36.12 -86.76
CA ARG A 137 46.36 35.89 -87.78
C ARG A 137 46.67 34.64 -88.62
N LYS A 138 47.93 34.41 -88.98
CA LYS A 138 48.37 33.19 -89.68
C LYS A 138 48.12 31.94 -88.81
N LYS A 139 48.55 31.94 -87.55
CA LYS A 139 48.30 30.83 -86.60
C LYS A 139 46.81 30.57 -86.36
N GLU A 140 46.00 31.61 -86.26
CA GLU A 140 44.55 31.50 -86.13
C GLU A 140 43.91 30.93 -87.40
N ALA A 141 44.37 31.36 -88.58
CA ALA A 141 43.93 30.80 -89.85
C ALA A 141 44.33 29.32 -89.98
N GLU A 142 45.55 28.95 -89.58
CA GLU A 142 46.05 27.58 -89.53
C GLU A 142 45.24 26.71 -88.55
N LEU A 143 44.92 27.22 -87.36
CA LEU A 143 44.07 26.52 -86.39
C LEU A 143 42.65 26.32 -86.91
N ARG A 144 42.06 27.34 -87.54
CA ARG A 144 40.73 27.22 -88.17
C ARG A 144 40.75 26.20 -89.30
N LEU A 145 41.78 26.22 -90.14
CA LEU A 145 41.97 25.25 -91.20
C LEU A 145 42.16 23.84 -90.62
N TYR A 146 42.93 23.70 -89.53
CA TYR A 146 43.11 22.44 -88.82
C TYR A 146 41.80 21.92 -88.22
N HIS A 147 41.00 22.77 -87.57
CA HIS A 147 39.70 22.38 -87.03
C HIS A 147 38.72 22.02 -88.16
N GLN A 148 38.72 22.75 -89.27
CA GLN A 148 37.90 22.43 -90.44
C GLN A 148 38.34 21.10 -91.07
N TRP A 149 39.65 20.86 -91.21
CA TRP A 149 40.19 19.57 -91.67
C TRP A 149 39.84 18.43 -90.71
N ARG A 150 40.03 18.61 -89.40
CA ARG A 150 39.69 17.63 -88.36
C ARG A 150 38.21 17.27 -88.39
N ASN A 151 37.35 18.27 -88.55
CA ASN A 151 35.91 18.10 -88.60
C ASN A 151 35.45 17.50 -89.93
N ASN A 152 36.11 17.79 -91.06
CA ASN A 152 35.70 17.28 -92.38
C ASN A 152 36.30 15.92 -92.72
N ASN A 153 37.35 15.47 -92.01
CA ASN A 153 37.98 14.18 -92.23
C ASN A 153 37.10 13.04 -91.69
N SER A 154 36.65 12.15 -92.58
CA SER A 154 35.77 11.02 -92.25
C SER A 154 36.37 10.06 -91.25
N PHE A 155 37.67 9.75 -91.34
CA PHE A 155 38.36 8.82 -90.44
C PHE A 155 38.37 9.31 -88.98
N ILE A 156 38.55 10.61 -88.76
CA ILE A 156 38.53 11.20 -87.41
C ILE A 156 37.11 11.19 -86.85
N GLN A 157 36.10 11.52 -87.67
CA GLN A 157 34.70 11.44 -87.24
C GLN A 157 34.30 10.01 -86.85
N GLU A 158 34.71 9.00 -87.63
CA GLU A 158 34.42 7.61 -87.33
C GLU A 158 35.07 7.14 -86.03
N TYR A 159 36.33 7.52 -85.80
CA TYR A 159 37.02 7.23 -84.54
C TYR A 159 36.35 7.92 -83.34
N GLU A 160 35.98 9.20 -83.47
CA GLU A 160 35.26 9.91 -82.41
C GLU A 160 33.87 9.31 -82.16
N ARG A 161 33.14 8.88 -83.19
CA ARG A 161 31.86 8.16 -83.04
C ARG A 161 32.08 6.81 -82.35
N ALA A 162 33.12 6.07 -82.71
CA ALA A 162 33.48 4.81 -82.06
C ALA A 162 33.87 5.01 -80.59
N HIS A 163 34.57 6.11 -80.27
CA HIS A 163 34.90 6.47 -78.89
C HIS A 163 33.64 6.87 -78.10
N ARG A 164 32.81 7.77 -78.61
CA ARG A 164 31.55 8.19 -77.96
C ARG A 164 30.60 7.02 -77.74
N THR A 165 30.52 6.08 -78.67
CA THR A 165 29.71 4.86 -78.49
C THR A 165 30.28 3.92 -77.43
N LYS A 166 31.62 3.82 -77.31
CA LYS A 166 32.26 3.13 -76.17
C LYS A 166 31.96 3.83 -74.85
N ASP A 167 32.07 5.16 -74.78
CA ASP A 167 31.76 5.95 -73.58
C ASP A 167 30.29 5.80 -73.16
N LEU A 168 29.37 5.83 -74.13
CA LEU A 168 27.95 5.61 -73.88
C LEU A 168 27.69 4.20 -73.32
N LYS A 169 28.36 3.18 -73.87
CA LYS A 169 28.28 1.80 -73.34
C LYS A 169 28.83 1.72 -71.93
N LEU A 170 29.97 2.35 -71.63
CA LEU A 170 30.56 2.41 -70.30
C LEU A 170 29.66 3.16 -69.30
N SER A 171 29.08 4.29 -69.71
CA SER A 171 28.13 5.05 -68.89
C SER A 171 26.85 4.26 -68.62
N TRP A 172 26.35 3.51 -69.60
CA TRP A 172 25.19 2.64 -69.44
C TRP A 172 25.48 1.46 -68.50
N LEU A 173 26.65 0.82 -68.65
CA LEU A 173 27.12 -0.21 -67.72
C LEU A 173 27.27 0.35 -66.30
N HIS A 174 27.81 1.56 -66.17
CA HIS A 174 27.92 2.24 -64.88
C HIS A 174 26.54 2.48 -64.26
N GLN A 175 25.57 2.97 -65.04
CA GLN A 175 24.20 3.19 -64.58
C GLN A 175 23.51 1.87 -64.17
N GLN A 176 23.75 0.78 -64.89
CA GLN A 176 23.25 -0.55 -64.51
C GLN A 176 23.87 -1.04 -63.19
N MET A 177 25.18 -0.88 -63.03
CA MET A 177 25.90 -1.21 -61.80
C MET A 177 25.42 -0.35 -60.62
N GLU A 178 25.20 0.94 -60.83
CA GLU A 178 24.67 1.85 -59.82
C GLU A 178 23.25 1.48 -59.42
N LYS A 179 22.36 1.21 -60.39
CA LYS A 179 20.99 0.73 -60.11
C LYS A 179 21.01 -0.58 -59.33
N ARG A 180 21.89 -1.52 -59.69
CA ARG A 180 22.03 -2.79 -58.96
C ARG A 180 22.51 -2.55 -57.53
N LYS A 181 23.57 -1.75 -57.35
CA LYS A 181 24.11 -1.40 -56.02
C LYS A 181 23.08 -0.66 -55.17
N ARG A 182 22.26 0.19 -55.77
CA ARG A 182 21.16 0.89 -55.09
C ARG A 182 20.09 -0.10 -54.61
N ARG A 183 19.64 -1.02 -55.46
CA ARG A 183 18.68 -2.08 -55.04
C ARG A 183 19.24 -2.96 -53.94
N GLU A 184 20.52 -3.36 -54.03
CA GLU A 184 21.19 -4.15 -52.98
C GLU A 184 21.25 -3.39 -51.65
N LYS A 185 21.50 -2.07 -51.67
CA LYS A 185 21.42 -1.22 -50.48
C LYS A 185 20.01 -1.12 -49.92
N GLU A 186 19.01 -0.85 -50.77
CA GLU A 186 17.60 -0.76 -50.37
C GLU A 186 17.11 -2.07 -49.73
N GLN A 187 17.46 -3.23 -50.31
CA GLN A 187 17.16 -4.55 -49.72
C GLN A 187 17.91 -4.81 -48.41
N ALA A 188 19.16 -4.36 -48.30
CA ALA A 188 19.92 -4.48 -47.05
C ALA A 188 19.34 -3.59 -45.95
N GLU A 189 18.90 -2.38 -46.28
CA GLU A 189 18.20 -1.46 -45.38
C GLU A 189 16.84 -2.03 -44.95
N GLU A 190 16.04 -2.56 -45.88
CA GLU A 190 14.76 -3.21 -45.56
C GLU A 190 14.94 -4.40 -44.62
N LYS A 191 15.94 -5.27 -44.88
CA LYS A 191 16.29 -6.38 -43.98
C LYS A 191 16.69 -5.89 -42.59
N LYS A 192 17.49 -4.82 -42.50
CA LYS A 192 17.86 -4.22 -41.20
C LYS A 192 16.63 -3.69 -40.47
N MET A 193 15.75 -2.96 -41.15
CA MET A 193 14.51 -2.45 -40.56
C MET A 193 13.59 -3.56 -40.03
N ILE A 194 13.50 -4.68 -40.75
CA ILE A 194 12.73 -5.85 -40.30
C ILE A 194 13.38 -6.48 -39.06
N LEU A 195 14.70 -6.67 -39.07
CA LEU A 195 15.43 -7.22 -37.91
C LEU A 195 15.27 -6.33 -36.68
N GLU A 196 15.44 -5.00 -36.82
CA GLU A 196 15.24 -4.04 -35.73
C GLU A 196 13.81 -4.06 -35.18
N ARG A 197 12.81 -4.24 -36.06
CA ARG A 197 11.41 -4.40 -35.65
C ARG A 197 11.20 -5.69 -34.87
N ASP A 198 11.75 -6.81 -35.35
CA ASP A 198 11.63 -8.11 -34.70
C ASP A 198 12.34 -8.13 -33.34
N GLU A 199 13.52 -7.52 -33.23
CA GLU A 199 14.25 -7.35 -31.97
C GLU A 199 13.47 -6.48 -30.98
N ARG A 200 12.87 -5.38 -31.45
CA ARG A 200 12.00 -4.55 -30.61
C ARG A 200 10.80 -5.33 -30.09
N MET A 201 10.13 -6.07 -30.96
CA MET A 201 8.98 -6.91 -30.57
C MET A 201 9.38 -8.01 -29.58
N LYS A 202 10.54 -8.63 -29.74
CA LYS A 202 11.06 -9.62 -28.79
C LYS A 202 11.34 -8.99 -27.42
N SER A 203 12.03 -7.84 -27.40
CA SER A 203 12.33 -7.11 -26.17
C SER A 203 11.07 -6.65 -25.44
N GLU A 204 10.04 -6.20 -26.17
CA GLU A 204 8.75 -5.83 -25.59
C GLU A 204 8.01 -7.04 -24.98
N LYS A 205 8.00 -8.18 -25.68
CA LYS A 205 7.43 -9.43 -25.16
C LYS A 205 8.14 -9.91 -23.89
N GLU A 206 9.46 -9.86 -23.88
CA GLU A 206 10.27 -10.27 -22.72
C GLU A 206 10.00 -9.36 -21.51
N ARG A 207 9.94 -8.03 -21.71
CA ARG A 207 9.55 -7.10 -20.63
C ARG A 207 8.13 -7.34 -20.13
N GLU A 208 7.21 -7.74 -21.01
CA GLU A 208 5.85 -8.05 -20.62
C GLU A 208 5.78 -9.36 -19.82
N GLU A 209 6.53 -10.38 -20.22
CA GLU A 209 6.64 -11.66 -19.53
C GLU A 209 7.25 -11.49 -18.13
N GLN A 210 8.35 -10.74 -18.02
CA GLN A 210 8.97 -10.40 -16.74
C GLN A 210 7.98 -9.69 -15.79
N ARG A 211 7.22 -8.70 -16.29
CA ARG A 211 6.18 -8.04 -15.48
C ARG A 211 5.09 -9.01 -15.02
N ARG A 212 4.66 -9.95 -15.88
CA ARG A 212 3.66 -10.96 -15.50
C ARG A 212 4.20 -11.93 -14.46
N GLU A 213 5.46 -12.35 -14.58
CA GLU A 213 6.11 -13.21 -13.60
C GLU A 213 6.27 -12.52 -12.24
N GLU A 214 6.63 -11.24 -12.24
CA GLU A 214 6.74 -10.44 -11.02
C GLU A 214 5.39 -10.30 -10.31
N VAL A 215 4.31 -9.99 -11.03
CA VAL A 215 2.95 -9.94 -10.47
C VAL A 215 2.52 -11.33 -9.94
N LYS A 216 2.79 -12.40 -10.68
CA LYS A 216 2.51 -13.78 -10.23
C LYS A 216 3.32 -14.17 -9.00
N ARG A 217 4.58 -13.71 -8.89
CA ARG A 217 5.42 -13.94 -7.71
C ARG A 217 4.83 -13.20 -6.52
N ARG A 218 4.53 -11.90 -6.66
CA ARG A 218 3.92 -11.09 -5.60
C ARG A 218 2.58 -11.67 -5.13
N ASN A 219 1.73 -12.11 -6.04
CA ASN A 219 0.46 -12.77 -5.69
C ASN A 219 0.68 -14.08 -4.93
N ARG A 220 1.72 -14.86 -5.26
CA ARG A 220 2.08 -16.07 -4.51
C ARG A 220 2.58 -15.73 -3.12
N GLU A 221 3.47 -14.76 -2.99
CA GLU A 221 4.01 -14.28 -1.72
C GLU A 221 2.88 -13.79 -0.79
N LEU A 222 1.94 -12.98 -1.32
CA LEU A 222 0.78 -12.51 -0.56
C LEU A 222 -0.13 -13.67 -0.12
N LYS A 223 -0.40 -14.63 -1.00
CA LYS A 223 -1.18 -15.83 -0.66
C LYS A 223 -0.51 -16.66 0.43
N GLU A 224 0.80 -16.86 0.35
CA GLU A 224 1.56 -17.58 1.39
C GLU A 224 1.54 -16.84 2.73
N ILE A 225 1.59 -15.51 2.73
CA ILE A 225 1.47 -14.70 3.96
C ILE A 225 0.07 -14.87 4.56
N ILE A 226 -0.98 -14.76 3.74
CA ILE A 226 -2.37 -14.96 4.16
C ILE A 226 -2.56 -16.36 4.73
N ASP A 227 -2.07 -17.40 4.05
CA ASP A 227 -2.19 -18.78 4.51
C ASP A 227 -1.51 -18.99 5.87
N LYS A 228 -0.32 -18.42 6.08
CA LYS A 228 0.39 -18.45 7.37
C LYS A 228 -0.41 -17.75 8.47
N GLN A 229 -0.98 -16.57 8.18
CA GLN A 229 -1.80 -15.84 9.15
C GLN A 229 -3.09 -16.57 9.49
N VAL A 230 -3.74 -17.18 8.50
CA VAL A 230 -4.93 -18.01 8.71
C VAL A 230 -4.59 -19.20 9.60
N GLU A 231 -3.44 -19.85 9.40
CA GLU A 231 -2.98 -20.94 10.26
C GLU A 231 -2.69 -20.47 11.69
N GLU A 232 -2.07 -19.30 11.86
CA GLU A 232 -1.87 -18.69 13.18
C GLU A 232 -3.20 -18.36 13.88
N ILE A 233 -4.18 -17.86 13.15
CA ILE A 233 -5.54 -17.63 13.66
C ILE A 233 -6.17 -18.94 14.12
N LYS A 234 -6.02 -20.04 13.38
CA LYS A 234 -6.53 -21.37 13.80
C LYS A 234 -5.86 -21.84 15.08
N ILE A 235 -4.54 -21.74 15.18
CA ILE A 235 -3.81 -22.12 16.39
C ILE A 235 -4.32 -21.32 17.60
N ARG A 236 -4.52 -20.00 17.43
CA ARG A 236 -5.08 -19.13 18.48
C ARG A 236 -6.52 -19.49 18.84
N GLN A 237 -7.33 -19.91 17.88
CA GLN A 237 -8.68 -20.43 18.13
C GLN A 237 -8.64 -21.72 18.97
N GLU A 238 -7.73 -22.64 18.68
CA GLU A 238 -7.56 -23.85 19.49
C GLU A 238 -7.11 -23.53 20.93
N ILE A 239 -6.23 -22.55 21.10
CA ILE A 239 -5.83 -22.08 22.43
C ILE A 239 -7.02 -21.47 23.16
N THR A 240 -7.82 -20.65 22.48
CA THR A 240 -9.05 -20.05 23.04
C THR A 240 -10.03 -21.13 23.49
N GLU A 241 -10.20 -22.19 22.71
CA GLU A 241 -11.06 -23.32 23.07
C GLU A 241 -10.53 -24.05 24.32
N LYS A 242 -9.22 -24.24 24.42
CA LYS A 242 -8.59 -24.82 25.64
C LYS A 242 -8.80 -23.92 26.86
N LEU A 243 -8.68 -22.60 26.71
CA LEU A 243 -8.95 -21.64 27.79
C LEU A 243 -10.43 -21.64 28.20
N ARG A 244 -11.34 -21.78 27.24
CA ARG A 244 -12.78 -21.94 27.53
C ARG A 244 -13.06 -23.19 28.35
N ILE A 245 -12.45 -24.33 28.00
CA ILE A 245 -12.58 -25.57 28.78
C ILE A 245 -12.07 -25.37 30.22
N LYS A 246 -10.93 -24.69 30.41
CA LYS A 246 -10.42 -24.34 31.74
C LYS A 246 -11.37 -23.43 32.50
N GLU A 247 -12.03 -22.49 31.82
CA GLU A 247 -13.00 -21.59 32.44
C GLU A 247 -14.22 -22.38 32.96
N ASP A 248 -14.73 -23.30 32.14
CA ASP A 248 -15.82 -24.20 32.53
C ASP A 248 -15.43 -25.09 33.72
N GLU A 249 -14.17 -25.53 33.80
CA GLU A 249 -13.64 -26.28 34.95
C GLU A 249 -13.60 -25.43 36.22
N GLU A 250 -13.13 -24.18 36.16
CA GLU A 250 -13.13 -23.28 37.32
C GLU A 250 -14.55 -22.91 37.75
N LEU A 251 -15.49 -22.76 36.81
CA LEU A 251 -16.91 -22.55 37.11
C LEU A 251 -17.53 -23.77 37.83
N LYS A 252 -17.20 -24.99 37.40
CA LYS A 252 -17.62 -26.21 38.10
C LYS A 252 -17.07 -26.25 39.53
N ARG A 253 -15.78 -25.95 39.71
CA ARG A 253 -15.15 -25.86 41.05
C ARG A 253 -15.83 -24.81 41.93
N LYS A 254 -16.22 -23.67 41.37
CA LYS A 254 -16.95 -22.61 42.10
C LYS A 254 -18.33 -23.08 42.55
N ILE A 255 -19.03 -23.85 41.72
CA ILE A 255 -20.32 -24.46 42.07
C ILE A 255 -20.14 -25.50 43.18
N GLU A 256 -19.17 -26.40 43.04
CA GLU A 256 -18.85 -27.42 44.05
C GLU A 256 -18.49 -26.78 45.40
N LEU A 257 -17.70 -25.70 45.38
CA LEU A 257 -17.37 -24.94 46.58
C LEU A 257 -18.61 -24.34 47.24
N ALA A 258 -19.52 -23.75 46.45
CA ALA A 258 -20.77 -23.20 46.96
C ALA A 258 -21.67 -24.27 47.59
N GLU A 259 -21.71 -25.49 47.02
CA GLU A 259 -22.42 -26.62 47.64
C GLU A 259 -21.78 -27.03 48.97
N LEU A 260 -20.46 -27.09 49.06
CA LEU A 260 -19.75 -27.41 50.31
C LEU A 260 -19.99 -26.35 51.38
N GLU A 261 -19.98 -25.07 51.02
CA GLU A 261 -20.32 -23.97 51.92
C GLU A 261 -21.76 -24.06 52.43
N GLU A 262 -22.72 -24.42 51.57
CA GLU A 262 -24.11 -24.61 51.97
C GLU A 262 -24.26 -25.82 52.90
N ARG A 263 -23.59 -26.95 52.61
CA ARG A 263 -23.56 -28.12 53.49
C ARG A 263 -22.98 -27.77 54.86
N GLN A 264 -21.88 -27.00 54.90
CA GLN A 264 -21.30 -26.52 56.16
C GLN A 264 -22.27 -25.62 56.93
N ARG A 265 -22.97 -24.71 56.24
CA ARG A 265 -24.01 -23.87 56.84
C ARG A 265 -25.17 -24.69 57.41
N GLN A 266 -25.60 -25.76 56.73
CA GLN A 266 -26.64 -26.66 57.23
C GLN A 266 -26.20 -27.43 58.48
N ILE A 267 -24.97 -27.97 58.48
CA ILE A 267 -24.40 -28.64 59.65
C ILE A 267 -24.35 -27.70 60.85
N ASN A 268 -23.89 -26.46 60.65
CA ASN A 268 -23.85 -25.44 61.69
C ASN A 268 -25.26 -25.11 62.23
N LYS A 269 -26.26 -24.94 61.35
CA LYS A 269 -27.66 -24.73 61.76
C LYS A 269 -28.22 -25.88 62.58
N ILE A 270 -27.94 -27.13 62.19
CA ILE A 270 -28.40 -28.31 62.95
C ILE A 270 -27.72 -28.36 64.32
N ALA A 271 -26.42 -28.04 64.39
CA ALA A 271 -25.70 -27.96 65.66
C ALA A 271 -26.29 -26.87 66.58
N GLU A 272 -26.57 -25.67 66.05
CA GLU A 272 -27.23 -24.58 66.79
C GLU A 272 -28.62 -24.98 67.29
N GLN A 273 -29.42 -25.67 66.47
CA GLN A 273 -30.73 -26.18 66.89
C GLN A 273 -30.61 -27.20 68.02
N ARG A 274 -29.59 -28.08 67.99
CA ARG A 274 -29.33 -29.03 69.07
C ARG A 274 -28.93 -28.32 70.36
N GLU A 275 -28.06 -27.32 70.28
CA GLU A 275 -27.67 -26.49 71.44
C GLU A 275 -28.87 -25.75 72.05
N LEU A 276 -29.75 -25.18 71.20
CA LEU A 276 -31.00 -24.55 71.64
C LEU A 276 -31.96 -25.56 72.31
N ALA A 277 -32.08 -26.76 71.76
CA ALA A 277 -32.90 -27.83 72.36
C ALA A 277 -32.36 -28.24 73.74
N LEU A 278 -31.04 -28.41 73.87
CA LEU A 278 -30.40 -28.70 75.17
C LEU A 278 -30.59 -27.55 76.16
N PHE A 279 -30.48 -26.30 75.71
CA PHE A 279 -30.77 -25.14 76.55
C PHE A 279 -32.22 -25.12 77.05
N ASN A 280 -33.19 -25.42 76.19
CA ASN A 280 -34.60 -25.51 76.58
C ASN A 280 -34.86 -26.59 77.63
N ILE A 281 -34.23 -27.77 77.50
CA ILE A 281 -34.33 -28.85 78.50
C ILE A 281 -33.81 -28.37 79.86
N ARG A 282 -32.67 -27.67 79.89
CA ARG A 282 -32.12 -27.06 81.13
C ARG A 282 -33.11 -26.07 81.74
N GLN A 283 -33.75 -25.23 80.92
CA GLN A 283 -34.75 -24.27 81.38
C GLN A 283 -35.99 -24.96 81.98
N TYR A 284 -36.50 -26.02 81.36
CA TYR A 284 -37.64 -26.78 81.90
C TYR A 284 -37.30 -27.44 83.25
N LYS A 285 -36.07 -27.95 83.43
CA LYS A 285 -35.60 -28.47 84.72
C LYS A 285 -35.65 -27.39 85.81
N ILE A 286 -35.19 -26.17 85.52
CA ILE A 286 -35.24 -25.05 86.47
C ILE A 286 -36.69 -24.69 86.81
N LYS A 287 -37.58 -24.61 85.81
CA LYS A 287 -39.00 -24.34 86.00
C LYS A 287 -39.70 -25.43 86.83
N LEU A 288 -39.35 -26.71 86.64
CA LEU A 288 -39.87 -27.81 87.45
C LEU A 288 -39.45 -27.70 88.92
N LYS A 289 -38.18 -27.35 89.19
CA LYS A 289 -37.71 -27.10 90.56
C LYS A 289 -38.43 -25.93 91.22
N GLN A 290 -38.64 -24.83 90.50
CA GLN A 290 -39.41 -23.68 90.99
C GLN A 290 -40.86 -24.08 91.30
N LYS A 291 -41.50 -24.84 90.42
CA LYS A 291 -42.88 -25.31 90.62
C LYS A 291 -43.01 -26.27 91.81
N SER A 292 -42.06 -27.19 91.98
CA SER A 292 -42.02 -28.07 93.16
C SER A 292 -41.88 -27.26 94.46
N LYS A 293 -40.96 -26.29 94.49
CA LYS A 293 -40.77 -25.39 95.64
C LYS A 293 -42.06 -24.62 95.98
N ASN A 294 -42.73 -24.04 94.98
CA ASN A 294 -44.00 -23.35 95.19
C ASN A 294 -45.10 -24.29 95.71
N ILE A 295 -45.17 -25.53 95.24
CA ILE A 295 -46.13 -26.53 95.74
C ILE A 295 -45.84 -26.88 97.20
N GLN A 296 -44.56 -27.02 97.58
CA GLN A 296 -44.18 -27.27 98.97
C GLN A 296 -44.53 -26.10 99.88
N GLU A 297 -44.26 -24.86 99.46
CA GLU A 297 -44.64 -23.65 100.19
C GLU A 297 -46.17 -23.58 100.36
N ASN A 298 -46.93 -23.80 99.29
CA ASN A 298 -48.40 -23.86 99.35
C ASN A 298 -48.92 -24.95 100.30
N LEU A 299 -48.31 -26.14 100.31
CA LEU A 299 -48.70 -27.22 101.22
C LEU A 299 -48.40 -26.87 102.69
N ILE A 300 -47.31 -26.14 102.95
CA ILE A 300 -46.96 -25.65 104.29
C ILE A 300 -47.98 -24.61 104.75
N GLU A 301 -48.30 -23.63 103.92
CA GLU A 301 -49.30 -22.60 104.23
C GLU A 301 -50.69 -23.22 104.47
N GLN A 302 -51.11 -24.18 103.64
CA GLN A 302 -52.36 -24.92 103.82
C GLN A 302 -52.36 -25.76 105.11
N GLU A 303 -51.25 -26.41 105.44
CA GLU A 303 -51.07 -27.16 106.69
C GLU A 303 -51.16 -26.21 107.90
N GLU A 304 -50.55 -25.02 107.81
CA GLU A 304 -50.63 -23.99 108.85
C GLU A 304 -52.05 -23.46 109.04
N ILE A 305 -52.78 -23.18 107.96
CA ILE A 305 -54.19 -22.77 108.04
C ILE A 305 -55.01 -23.86 108.74
N MET A 306 -54.83 -25.12 108.38
CA MET A 306 -55.58 -26.23 108.99
C MET A 306 -55.21 -26.47 110.46
N LYS A 307 -53.93 -26.30 110.82
CA LYS A 307 -53.49 -26.30 112.23
C LYS A 307 -54.07 -25.11 113.00
N ARG A 308 -54.12 -23.91 112.41
CA ARG A 308 -54.77 -22.75 113.01
C ARG A 308 -56.26 -22.99 113.20
N LEU A 309 -56.95 -23.58 112.22
CA LEU A 309 -58.37 -23.97 112.35
C LEU A 309 -58.60 -25.02 113.44
N LYS A 310 -57.69 -25.99 113.59
CA LYS A 310 -57.70 -26.96 114.70
C LYS A 310 -57.50 -26.28 116.06
N ASN A 311 -56.54 -25.35 116.16
CA ASN A 311 -56.19 -24.64 117.40
C ASN A 311 -57.21 -23.57 117.80
N LEU A 312 -57.92 -22.96 116.85
CA LEU A 312 -58.98 -21.98 117.11
C LEU A 312 -60.27 -22.62 117.64
N GLU A 313 -60.30 -23.95 117.78
CA GLU A 313 -61.41 -24.71 118.39
C GLU A 313 -62.79 -24.34 117.81
N ILE A 314 -62.85 -23.95 116.53
CA ILE A 314 -64.11 -23.59 115.86
C ILE A 314 -65.10 -24.76 115.91
N THR A 315 -64.59 -25.99 115.92
CA THR A 315 -65.33 -27.23 116.14
C THR A 315 -66.02 -27.29 117.52
N GLN A 316 -65.53 -26.59 118.54
CA GLN A 316 -66.16 -26.56 119.87
C GLN A 316 -67.39 -25.64 119.94
N LYS A 317 -67.49 -24.67 119.03
CA LYS A 317 -68.64 -23.75 118.93
C LYS A 317 -69.84 -24.32 118.15
N ILE A 318 -69.72 -25.55 117.64
CA ILE A 318 -70.79 -26.25 116.90
C ILE A 318 -71.62 -27.05 117.91
N GLU A 319 -72.92 -26.76 117.99
CA GLU A 319 -73.87 -27.40 118.93
C GLU A 319 -74.21 -28.85 118.52
N ASP A 320 -74.16 -29.16 117.22
CA ASP A 320 -74.38 -30.51 116.69
C ASP A 320 -73.14 -31.40 116.83
N GLU A 321 -73.21 -32.38 117.75
CA GLU A 321 -72.18 -33.40 118.01
C GLU A 321 -71.71 -34.15 116.75
N LYS A 322 -72.64 -34.51 115.86
CA LYS A 322 -72.31 -35.21 114.60
C LYS A 322 -71.46 -34.34 113.68
N LEU A 323 -71.92 -33.13 113.43
CA LEU A 323 -71.27 -32.18 112.51
C LEU A 323 -69.90 -31.72 113.03
N LYS A 324 -69.75 -31.63 114.35
CA LYS A 324 -68.49 -31.38 115.05
C LYS A 324 -67.49 -32.51 114.88
N ASN A 325 -67.93 -33.75 115.03
CA ASN A 325 -67.07 -34.92 114.85
C ASN A 325 -66.66 -35.08 113.38
N ASP A 326 -67.59 -34.89 112.44
CA ASP A 326 -67.33 -34.93 111.00
C ASP A 326 -66.31 -33.84 110.58
N LEU A 327 -66.40 -32.63 111.14
CA LEU A 327 -65.46 -31.54 110.85
C LEU A 327 -64.06 -31.81 111.44
N LYS A 328 -63.98 -32.38 112.64
CA LYS A 328 -62.71 -32.80 113.25
C LYS A 328 -62.05 -33.91 112.44
N GLU A 329 -62.83 -34.92 112.05
CA GLU A 329 -62.35 -36.02 111.20
C GLU A 329 -61.92 -35.51 109.83
N SER A 330 -62.63 -34.53 109.26
CA SER A 330 -62.27 -33.89 107.99
C SER A 330 -60.96 -33.09 108.08
N ILE A 331 -60.75 -32.32 109.15
CA ILE A 331 -59.50 -31.58 109.38
C ILE A 331 -58.33 -32.55 109.60
N GLU A 332 -58.54 -33.61 110.38
CA GLU A 332 -57.50 -34.62 110.62
C GLU A 332 -57.21 -35.47 109.39
N GLY A 333 -58.23 -35.78 108.60
CA GLY A 333 -58.11 -36.40 107.28
C GLY A 333 -57.32 -35.53 106.31
N TYR A 334 -57.62 -34.23 106.26
CA TYR A 334 -56.89 -33.28 105.42
C TYR A 334 -55.42 -33.13 105.83
N LEU A 335 -55.14 -33.05 107.13
CA LEU A 335 -53.76 -33.03 107.65
C LEU A 335 -52.99 -34.30 107.28
N LYS A 336 -53.62 -35.48 107.39
CA LYS A 336 -53.01 -36.76 106.97
C LYS A 336 -52.74 -36.79 105.46
N ILE A 337 -53.67 -36.32 104.64
CA ILE A 337 -53.51 -36.25 103.17
C ILE A 337 -52.40 -35.24 102.80
N SER A 338 -52.35 -34.08 103.46
CA SER A 338 -51.30 -33.07 103.25
C SER A 338 -49.92 -33.63 103.62
N GLU A 339 -49.81 -34.40 104.71
CA GLU A 339 -48.57 -35.05 105.10
C GLU A 339 -48.11 -36.11 104.08
N GLN A 340 -49.06 -36.87 103.52
CA GLN A 340 -48.78 -37.83 102.43
C GLN A 340 -48.32 -37.11 101.15
N GLN A 341 -48.98 -36.01 100.76
CA GLN A 341 -48.59 -35.19 99.62
C GLN A 341 -47.20 -34.58 99.81
N LYS A 342 -46.85 -34.15 101.02
CA LYS A 342 -45.51 -33.64 101.37
C LYS A 342 -44.43 -34.72 101.25
N LYS A 343 -44.74 -35.96 101.64
CA LYS A 343 -43.83 -37.10 101.46
C LYS A 343 -43.62 -37.42 99.98
N LEU A 344 -44.68 -37.38 99.17
CA LEU A 344 -44.60 -37.57 97.72
C LEU A 344 -43.81 -36.46 97.03
N GLU A 345 -44.01 -35.19 97.42
CA GLU A 345 -43.27 -34.07 96.83
C GLU A 345 -41.79 -34.09 97.22
N LYS A 346 -41.45 -34.52 98.44
CA LYS A 346 -40.06 -34.79 98.83
C LYS A 346 -39.41 -35.91 98.01
N LEU A 347 -40.17 -36.95 97.65
CA LEU A 347 -39.67 -38.01 96.77
C LEU A 347 -39.46 -37.51 95.35
N ARG A 348 -40.39 -36.70 94.82
CA ARG A 348 -40.25 -36.04 93.52
C ARG A 348 -39.06 -35.08 93.50
N ASP A 349 -38.85 -34.31 94.57
CA ASP A 349 -37.67 -33.44 94.70
C ASP A 349 -36.36 -34.22 94.72
N LYS A 350 -36.31 -35.35 95.43
CA LYS A 350 -35.14 -36.24 95.40
C LYS A 350 -34.92 -36.82 94.01
N GLN A 351 -35.98 -37.20 93.29
CA GLN A 351 -35.90 -37.64 91.90
C GLN A 351 -35.43 -36.51 90.97
N LEU A 352 -35.89 -35.26 91.18
CA LEU A 352 -35.47 -34.07 90.44
C LEU A 352 -34.03 -33.63 90.76
N GLN A 353 -33.54 -33.91 91.97
CA GLN A 353 -32.14 -33.71 92.37
C GLN A 353 -31.23 -34.79 91.77
N PHE A 354 -31.68 -36.04 91.76
CA PHE A 354 -30.97 -37.16 91.14
C PHE A 354 -30.91 -37.07 89.60
N LEU A 355 -31.85 -36.35 88.98
CA LEU A 355 -31.84 -36.02 87.56
C LEU A 355 -30.67 -35.08 87.20
N PHE A 356 -29.44 -35.58 87.15
CA PHE A 356 -28.15 -34.88 86.99
C PHE A 356 -27.58 -34.33 88.31
N ASP A 357 -26.75 -35.15 88.96
CA ASP A 357 -25.88 -34.80 90.07
C ASP A 357 -25.12 -33.50 89.79
N SER A 358 -25.05 -32.60 90.79
CA SER A 358 -24.43 -31.28 90.67
C SER A 358 -22.97 -31.34 90.20
N GLU A 359 -22.28 -32.44 90.46
CA GLU A 359 -20.90 -32.68 90.02
C GLU A 359 -20.81 -33.00 88.52
N ALA A 360 -21.77 -33.77 87.99
CA ALA A 360 -21.90 -34.01 86.55
C ALA A 360 -22.25 -32.73 85.79
N GLN A 361 -23.03 -31.83 86.38
CA GLN A 361 -23.34 -30.52 85.79
C GLN A 361 -22.09 -29.62 85.70
N VAL A 362 -21.32 -29.47 86.77
CA VAL A 362 -20.11 -28.63 86.77
C VAL A 362 -19.04 -29.19 85.83
N MET A 363 -18.86 -30.51 85.77
CA MET A 363 -17.95 -31.14 84.82
C MET A 363 -18.42 -30.96 83.37
N TYR A 364 -19.72 -31.10 83.11
CA TYR A 364 -20.31 -30.85 81.79
C TYR A 364 -20.16 -29.39 81.35
N GLU A 365 -20.37 -28.41 82.23
CA GLU A 365 -20.24 -26.98 81.93
C GLU A 365 -18.79 -26.63 81.56
N ARG A 366 -17.80 -27.06 82.36
CA ARG A 366 -16.38 -26.87 82.04
C ARG A 366 -16.00 -27.52 80.71
N GLN A 367 -16.47 -28.73 80.48
CA GLN A 367 -16.19 -29.45 79.23
C GLN A 367 -16.89 -28.80 78.02
N SER A 368 -18.11 -28.28 78.20
CA SER A 368 -18.87 -27.57 77.16
C SER A 368 -18.17 -26.28 76.75
N GLU A 369 -17.58 -25.53 77.68
CA GLU A 369 -16.78 -24.34 77.34
C GLU A 369 -15.53 -24.68 76.52
N ILE A 370 -14.85 -25.78 76.86
CA ILE A 370 -13.69 -26.26 76.10
C ILE A 370 -14.14 -26.67 74.69
N TRP A 371 -15.20 -27.47 74.56
CA TRP A 371 -15.73 -27.89 73.27
C TRP A 371 -16.21 -26.71 72.42
N LYS A 372 -16.81 -25.68 73.01
CA LYS A 372 -17.19 -24.46 72.27
C LYS A 372 -15.99 -23.73 71.71
N LYS A 373 -14.91 -23.56 72.50
CA LYS A 373 -13.67 -22.94 72.03
C LYS A 373 -13.02 -23.74 70.91
N GLU A 374 -13.01 -25.07 71.03
CA GLU A 374 -12.53 -25.96 69.97
C GLU A 374 -13.40 -25.87 68.71
N GLU A 375 -14.73 -25.86 68.85
CA GLU A 375 -15.68 -25.74 67.75
C GLU A 375 -15.53 -24.41 67.03
N GLU A 376 -15.42 -23.30 67.76
CA GLU A 376 -15.14 -21.97 67.18
C GLU A 376 -13.82 -21.94 66.41
N SER A 377 -12.78 -22.57 66.95
CA SER A 377 -11.48 -22.67 66.28
C SER A 377 -11.56 -23.51 65.01
N ARG A 378 -12.28 -24.64 65.04
CA ARG A 378 -12.55 -25.49 63.88
C ARG A 378 -13.39 -24.76 62.82
N LYS A 379 -14.40 -23.99 63.23
CA LYS A 379 -15.24 -23.18 62.32
C LYS A 379 -14.42 -22.09 61.63
N LYS A 380 -13.58 -21.37 62.38
CA LYS A 380 -12.66 -20.36 61.81
C LYS A 380 -11.71 -21.00 60.80
N LEU A 381 -11.06 -22.10 61.18
CA LEU A 381 -10.16 -22.81 60.28
C LEU A 381 -10.87 -23.29 59.00
N ALA A 382 -12.07 -23.86 59.12
CA ALA A 382 -12.86 -24.29 57.97
C ALA A 382 -13.23 -23.10 57.06
N GLN A 383 -13.58 -21.96 57.65
CA GLN A 383 -13.86 -20.73 56.90
C GLN A 383 -12.61 -20.19 56.19
N ASP A 384 -11.45 -20.18 56.85
CA ASP A 384 -10.18 -19.73 56.27
C ASP A 384 -9.77 -20.63 55.09
N VAL A 385 -9.98 -21.95 55.21
CA VAL A 385 -9.72 -22.88 54.10
C VAL A 385 -10.66 -22.62 52.92
N LEU A 386 -11.97 -22.47 53.18
CA LEU A 386 -12.96 -22.20 52.13
C LEU A 386 -12.69 -20.85 51.42
N THR A 387 -12.38 -19.80 52.18
CA THR A 387 -12.04 -18.48 51.62
C THR A 387 -10.75 -18.54 50.81
N THR A 388 -9.71 -19.22 51.28
CA THR A 388 -8.46 -19.39 50.52
C THR A 388 -8.70 -20.11 49.20
N ILE A 389 -9.50 -21.19 49.19
CA ILE A 389 -9.85 -21.92 47.96
C ILE A 389 -10.72 -21.03 47.04
N ALA A 390 -11.69 -20.28 47.60
CA ALA A 390 -12.51 -19.35 46.83
C ALA A 390 -11.65 -18.29 46.12
N GLU A 391 -10.68 -17.70 46.84
CA GLU A 391 -9.73 -16.74 46.29
C GLU A 391 -8.84 -17.37 45.20
N GLN A 392 -8.39 -18.61 45.39
CA GLN A 392 -7.62 -19.33 44.38
C GLN A 392 -8.42 -19.57 43.09
N ILE A 393 -9.67 -20.04 43.20
CA ILE A 393 -10.56 -20.26 42.05
C ILE A 393 -10.82 -18.93 41.34
N GLU A 394 -11.13 -17.87 42.09
CA GLU A 394 -11.41 -16.55 41.51
C GLU A 394 -10.17 -15.95 40.83
N ASN A 395 -8.97 -16.13 41.41
CA ASN A 395 -7.72 -15.69 40.80
C ASN A 395 -7.39 -16.48 39.53
N ASN A 396 -7.60 -17.80 39.52
CA ASN A 396 -7.42 -18.62 38.32
C ASN A 396 -8.42 -18.23 37.22
N TYR A 397 -9.67 -17.99 37.60
CA TYR A 397 -10.72 -17.52 36.69
C TYR A 397 -10.34 -16.18 36.06
N LYS A 398 -9.89 -15.20 36.86
CA LYS A 398 -9.44 -13.90 36.37
C LYS A 398 -8.24 -14.00 35.42
N LYS A 399 -7.21 -14.77 35.79
CA LYS A 399 -6.04 -14.98 34.92
C LYS A 399 -6.43 -15.61 33.58
N ASN A 400 -7.27 -16.63 33.61
CA ASN A 400 -7.77 -17.27 32.40
C ASN A 400 -8.54 -16.26 31.51
N ARG A 401 -9.37 -15.42 32.13
CA ARG A 401 -10.10 -14.36 31.42
C ARG A 401 -9.17 -13.30 30.83
N GLU A 402 -8.14 -12.87 31.56
CA GLU A 402 -7.12 -11.94 31.06
C GLU A 402 -6.38 -12.54 29.86
N GLU A 403 -5.96 -13.81 29.94
CA GLU A 403 -5.33 -14.55 28.83
C GLU A 403 -6.27 -14.65 27.60
N GLN A 404 -7.57 -14.90 27.82
CA GLN A 404 -8.56 -14.90 26.74
C GLN A 404 -8.70 -13.52 26.09
N GLU A 405 -8.76 -12.44 26.89
CA GLU A 405 -8.87 -11.07 26.38
C GLU A 405 -7.65 -10.66 25.56
N GLU A 406 -6.45 -11.07 25.97
CA GLU A 406 -5.21 -10.85 25.21
C GLU A 406 -5.24 -11.61 23.87
N LEU A 407 -5.61 -12.90 23.89
CA LEU A 407 -5.72 -13.70 22.67
C LEU A 407 -6.76 -13.17 21.69
N ILE A 408 -7.88 -12.64 22.20
CA ILE A 408 -8.91 -12.00 21.37
C ILE A 408 -8.32 -10.77 20.67
N LYS A 409 -7.62 -9.89 21.40
CA LYS A 409 -6.96 -8.71 20.82
C LYS A 409 -5.94 -9.10 19.75
N GLU A 410 -5.11 -10.09 20.03
CA GLU A 410 -4.10 -10.55 19.08
C GLU A 410 -4.74 -11.19 17.84
N ARG A 411 -5.82 -11.98 18.01
CA ARG A 411 -6.58 -12.55 16.90
C ARG A 411 -7.25 -11.47 16.06
N GLU A 412 -7.82 -10.44 16.67
CA GLU A 412 -8.41 -9.31 15.95
C GLU A 412 -7.38 -8.53 15.13
N LEU A 413 -6.17 -8.34 15.68
CA LEU A 413 -5.06 -7.72 14.95
C LEU A 413 -4.66 -8.58 13.74
N LEU A 414 -4.49 -9.89 13.93
CA LEU A 414 -4.18 -10.80 12.82
C LEU A 414 -5.28 -10.80 11.76
N MET A 415 -6.55 -10.81 12.17
CA MET A 415 -7.69 -10.77 11.25
C MET A 415 -7.68 -9.49 10.40
N LYS A 416 -7.43 -8.33 11.02
CA LYS A 416 -7.27 -7.06 10.29
C LYS A 416 -6.11 -7.10 9.29
N MET A 417 -4.95 -7.59 9.71
CA MET A 417 -3.80 -7.73 8.80
C MET A 417 -4.12 -8.68 7.64
N THR A 418 -4.82 -9.78 7.90
CA THR A 418 -5.25 -10.71 6.85
C THR A 418 -6.26 -10.08 5.90
N GLU A 419 -7.19 -9.26 6.40
CA GLU A 419 -8.12 -8.48 5.60
C GLU A 419 -7.39 -7.48 4.71
N GLU A 420 -6.42 -6.73 5.24
CA GLU A 420 -5.58 -5.78 4.49
C GLU A 420 -4.82 -6.48 3.36
N TYR A 421 -4.16 -7.61 3.62
CA TYR A 421 -3.46 -8.38 2.59
C TYR A 421 -4.42 -8.96 1.55
N ASN A 422 -5.62 -9.38 1.96
CA ASN A 422 -6.62 -9.90 1.04
C ASN A 422 -7.18 -8.79 0.14
N GLU A 423 -7.37 -7.57 0.67
CA GLU A 423 -7.71 -6.40 -0.13
C GLU A 423 -6.63 -6.05 -1.14
N GLU A 424 -5.35 -6.08 -0.74
CA GLU A 424 -4.23 -5.88 -1.66
C GLU A 424 -4.21 -6.93 -2.78
N LEU A 425 -4.44 -8.19 -2.42
CA LEU A 425 -4.52 -9.29 -3.38
C LEU A 425 -5.68 -9.08 -4.38
N VAL A 426 -6.86 -8.68 -3.89
CA VAL A 426 -8.02 -8.40 -4.74
C VAL A 426 -7.74 -7.23 -5.68
N LYS A 427 -7.14 -6.14 -5.18
CA LYS A 427 -6.73 -4.99 -6.01
C LYS A 427 -5.76 -5.41 -7.13
N LEU A 428 -4.75 -6.22 -6.81
CA LEU A 428 -3.80 -6.74 -7.80
C LEU A 428 -4.49 -7.64 -8.85
N GLU A 429 -5.42 -8.50 -8.43
CA GLU A 429 -6.19 -9.34 -9.35
C GLU A 429 -7.14 -8.51 -10.24
N GLU A 430 -7.72 -7.43 -9.72
CA GLU A 430 -8.54 -6.48 -10.48
C GLU A 430 -7.73 -5.69 -11.50
N GLU A 431 -6.56 -5.17 -11.11
CA GLU A 431 -5.62 -4.50 -12.02
C GLU A 431 -5.20 -5.44 -13.15
N GLU A 432 -4.89 -6.71 -12.85
CA GLU A 432 -4.54 -7.71 -13.86
C GLU A 432 -5.70 -7.97 -14.83
N LYS A 433 -6.95 -8.03 -14.32
CA LYS A 433 -8.16 -8.16 -15.15
C LYS A 433 -8.38 -6.94 -16.04
N LEU A 434 -8.20 -5.74 -15.51
CA LEU A 434 -8.32 -4.49 -16.28
C LEU A 434 -7.26 -4.40 -17.38
N ASP A 435 -6.03 -4.77 -17.08
CA ASP A 435 -4.94 -4.83 -18.07
C ASP A 435 -5.22 -5.86 -19.16
N LYS A 436 -5.71 -7.06 -18.80
CA LYS A 436 -6.16 -8.07 -19.78
C LYS A 436 -7.28 -7.51 -20.66
N LEU A 437 -8.25 -6.79 -20.09
CA LEU A 437 -9.34 -6.18 -20.84
C LEU A 437 -8.85 -5.08 -21.79
N ARG A 438 -7.95 -4.20 -21.33
CA ARG A 438 -7.33 -3.14 -22.14
C ARG A 438 -6.55 -3.74 -23.31
N ARG A 439 -5.75 -4.79 -23.07
CA ARG A 439 -5.04 -5.52 -24.13
C ARG A 439 -6.00 -6.14 -25.14
N LYS A 440 -7.07 -6.78 -24.67
CA LYS A 440 -8.09 -7.37 -25.55
C LYS A 440 -8.73 -6.31 -26.44
N LYS A 441 -9.14 -5.16 -25.87
CA LYS A 441 -9.68 -4.03 -26.64
C LYS A 441 -8.68 -3.50 -27.67
N GLY A 442 -7.41 -3.32 -27.28
CA GLY A 442 -6.35 -2.87 -28.21
C GLY A 442 -6.13 -3.83 -29.38
N LEU A 443 -6.14 -5.14 -29.12
CA LEU A 443 -6.05 -6.17 -30.16
C LEU A 443 -7.30 -6.15 -31.06
N ASP A 444 -8.50 -6.05 -30.49
CA ASP A 444 -9.75 -5.97 -31.25
C ASP A 444 -9.76 -4.72 -32.17
N GLU A 445 -9.26 -3.58 -31.69
CA GLU A 445 -9.09 -2.36 -32.47
C GLU A 445 -8.05 -2.52 -33.60
N GLU A 446 -6.91 -3.17 -33.33
CA GLU A 446 -5.91 -3.43 -34.36
C GLU A 446 -6.46 -4.37 -35.45
N VAL A 447 -7.20 -5.40 -35.05
CA VAL A 447 -7.88 -6.31 -35.97
C VAL A 447 -8.92 -5.56 -36.79
N LYS A 448 -9.74 -4.69 -36.18
CA LYS A 448 -10.70 -3.85 -36.89
C LYS A 448 -10.02 -2.92 -37.90
N LYS A 449 -8.97 -2.21 -37.51
CA LYS A 449 -8.18 -1.36 -38.44
C LYS A 449 -7.62 -2.18 -39.60
N LYS A 450 -7.06 -3.37 -39.33
CA LYS A 450 -6.59 -4.28 -40.39
C LYS A 450 -7.72 -4.73 -41.32
N GLN A 451 -8.90 -5.02 -40.79
CA GLN A 451 -10.07 -5.36 -41.61
C GLN A 451 -10.55 -4.18 -42.45
N GLU A 452 -10.61 -2.97 -41.89
CA GLU A 452 -10.97 -1.74 -42.61
C GLU A 452 -9.96 -1.43 -43.72
N THR A 453 -8.66 -1.50 -43.43
CA THR A 453 -7.63 -1.29 -44.47
C THR A 453 -7.74 -2.31 -45.60
N LYS A 454 -8.01 -3.59 -45.29
CA LYS A 454 -8.27 -4.61 -46.31
C LYS A 454 -9.51 -4.29 -47.15
N LYS A 455 -10.63 -3.91 -46.52
CA LYS A 455 -11.86 -3.50 -47.22
C LYS A 455 -11.62 -2.29 -48.12
N ASN A 456 -10.94 -1.26 -47.63
CA ASN A 456 -10.60 -0.06 -48.40
C ASN A 456 -9.67 -0.38 -49.58
N LEU A 457 -8.73 -1.31 -49.42
CA LEU A 457 -7.90 -1.81 -50.52
C LEU A 457 -8.74 -2.54 -51.57
N GLU A 458 -9.62 -3.46 -51.13
CA GLU A 458 -10.53 -4.17 -52.03
C GLU A 458 -11.49 -3.22 -52.78
N GLU A 459 -12.01 -2.19 -52.11
CA GLU A 459 -12.84 -1.15 -52.71
C GLU A 459 -12.06 -0.30 -53.72
N ASN A 460 -10.85 0.13 -53.37
CA ASN A 460 -9.98 0.86 -54.29
C ASN A 460 -9.61 0.02 -55.52
N ASP A 461 -9.34 -1.27 -55.34
CA ASP A 461 -9.04 -2.18 -56.45
C ASP A 461 -10.26 -2.41 -57.34
N LYS A 462 -11.47 -2.47 -56.77
CA LYS A 462 -12.73 -2.48 -57.54
C LYS A 462 -12.93 -1.18 -58.32
N LEU A 463 -12.69 -0.03 -57.70
CA LEU A 463 -12.80 1.27 -58.37
C LEU A 463 -11.81 1.38 -59.53
N LYS A 464 -10.56 0.95 -59.34
CA LYS A 464 -9.55 0.91 -60.42
C LYS A 464 -10.00 0.05 -61.60
N LYS A 465 -10.56 -1.15 -61.33
CA LYS A 465 -11.11 -2.00 -62.39
C LYS A 465 -12.25 -1.32 -63.14
N ILE A 466 -13.17 -0.67 -62.44
CA ILE A 466 -14.27 0.09 -63.06
C ILE A 466 -13.72 1.25 -63.91
N THR A 467 -12.70 1.97 -63.44
CA THR A 467 -12.08 3.05 -64.24
C THR A 467 -11.37 2.52 -65.48
N GLU A 468 -10.65 1.40 -65.36
CA GLU A 468 -10.01 0.75 -66.51
C GLU A 468 -11.04 0.25 -67.53
N GLU A 469 -12.16 -0.30 -67.07
CA GLU A 469 -13.29 -0.72 -67.93
C GLU A 469 -13.94 0.49 -68.63
N LEU A 470 -14.14 1.61 -67.93
CA LEU A 470 -14.64 2.86 -68.52
C LEU A 470 -13.66 3.45 -69.55
N GLU A 471 -12.36 3.38 -69.31
CA GLU A 471 -11.34 3.82 -70.27
C GLU A 471 -11.33 2.93 -71.52
N ARG A 472 -11.44 1.60 -71.36
CA ARG A 472 -11.58 0.67 -72.49
C ARG A 472 -12.85 0.96 -73.30
N ALA A 473 -13.98 1.18 -72.63
CA ALA A 473 -15.24 1.53 -73.29
C ALA A 473 -15.13 2.87 -74.05
N LYS A 474 -14.44 3.88 -73.51
CA LYS A 474 -14.16 5.14 -74.21
C LYS A 474 -13.31 4.95 -75.46
N ILE A 475 -12.26 4.12 -75.37
CA ILE A 475 -11.41 3.79 -76.52
C ILE A 475 -12.22 3.05 -77.59
N GLU A 476 -13.06 2.10 -77.19
CA GLU A 476 -13.97 1.40 -78.11
C GLU A 476 -14.99 2.35 -78.75
N GLU A 477 -15.59 3.27 -78.00
CA GLU A 477 -16.46 4.32 -78.54
C GLU A 477 -15.73 5.24 -79.53
N GLU A 478 -14.48 5.64 -79.23
CA GLU A 478 -13.67 6.44 -80.14
C GLU A 478 -13.33 5.67 -81.42
N MET A 479 -13.01 4.38 -81.31
CA MET A 479 -12.78 3.51 -82.46
C MET A 479 -14.04 3.39 -83.31
N LEU A 480 -15.19 3.15 -82.69
CA LEU A 480 -16.50 3.12 -83.38
C LEU A 480 -16.84 4.47 -84.02
N LYS A 481 -16.55 5.61 -83.38
CA LYS A 481 -16.72 6.95 -83.98
C LYS A 481 -15.81 7.14 -85.19
N ARG A 482 -14.56 6.68 -85.13
CA ARG A 482 -13.62 6.71 -86.27
C ARG A 482 -14.13 5.82 -87.40
N GLU A 483 -14.68 4.66 -87.08
CA GLU A 483 -15.21 3.70 -88.04
C GLU A 483 -16.51 4.21 -88.69
N ILE A 484 -17.41 4.82 -87.92
CA ILE A 484 -18.59 5.56 -88.42
C ILE A 484 -18.16 6.73 -89.30
N MET A 485 -17.11 7.48 -88.95
CA MET A 485 -16.53 8.53 -89.79
C MET A 485 -15.91 7.97 -91.07
N HIS A 486 -15.28 6.80 -91.02
CA HIS A 486 -14.77 6.10 -92.19
C HIS A 486 -15.90 5.58 -93.10
N LEU A 487 -16.98 5.07 -92.53
CA LEU A 487 -18.19 4.66 -93.25
C LEU A 487 -18.92 5.87 -93.86
N HIS A 488 -18.99 7.01 -93.15
CA HIS A 488 -19.49 8.27 -93.70
C HIS A 488 -18.61 8.83 -94.81
N ARG A 489 -17.29 8.63 -94.76
CA ARG A 489 -16.36 8.95 -95.86
C ARG A 489 -16.47 7.95 -97.03
N GLY A 490 -16.90 6.72 -96.77
CA GLY A 490 -17.15 5.67 -97.78
C GLY A 490 -18.55 5.71 -98.41
N GLN A 491 -19.51 6.41 -97.79
CA GLN A 491 -20.85 6.64 -98.34
C GLN A 491 -20.99 8.08 -98.84
N GLY A 492 -20.22 8.40 -99.87
CA GLY A 492 -20.35 9.61 -100.66
C GLY A 492 -19.91 9.33 -102.09
N LEU A 493 -20.89 9.05 -102.96
CA LEU A 493 -20.80 8.83 -104.41
C LEU A 493 -20.36 7.43 -104.90
N CYS A 494 -21.18 6.41 -104.64
CA CYS A 494 -21.36 5.37 -105.65
C CYS A 494 -22.01 6.00 -106.90
N ARG A 495 -21.22 6.24 -107.95
CA ARG A 495 -21.73 6.43 -109.31
C ARG A 495 -21.71 5.09 -110.06
N PRO A 496 -22.75 4.78 -110.85
CA PRO A 496 -22.87 3.51 -111.56
C PRO A 496 -22.03 3.54 -112.84
N SER A 497 -21.35 2.44 -113.14
CA SER A 497 -21.03 2.07 -114.52
C SER A 497 -20.81 0.56 -114.58
N GLY A 498 -21.76 -0.14 -115.21
CA GLY A 498 -21.61 -1.53 -115.57
C GLY A 498 -20.73 -1.68 -116.81
N ARG A 499 -20.08 -2.83 -116.93
CA ARG A 499 -20.43 -3.82 -117.95
C ARG A 499 -19.61 -5.10 -117.74
N SER A 500 -20.37 -6.17 -117.60
CA SER A 500 -20.11 -7.51 -118.11
C SER A 500 -19.10 -7.58 -119.27
N ASN A 501 -18.17 -8.52 -119.16
CA ASN A 501 -17.84 -9.39 -120.29
C ASN A 501 -17.67 -10.83 -119.76
N ILE A 502 -18.67 -11.63 -120.08
CA ILE A 502 -18.62 -13.08 -120.14
C ILE A 502 -17.90 -13.41 -121.45
N ILE A 503 -16.84 -14.22 -121.40
CA ILE A 503 -16.48 -15.12 -122.51
C ILE A 503 -16.23 -16.50 -121.89
N PHE A 504 -16.95 -17.46 -122.47
CA PHE A 504 -16.97 -18.92 -122.37
C PHE A 504 -15.87 -19.64 -121.60
#